data_AF-A0A3E0DIS8-F1
#
_entry.id   AF-A0A3E0DIS8-F1
#
_cell.length_a   1.000
_cell.length_b   1.000
_cell.length_c   1.000
_cell.angle_alpha   90.00
_cell.angle_beta   90.00
_cell.angle_gamma   90.00
#
_symmetry.space_group_name_H-M   'P 1'
#
loop_
_entity.id
_entity.type
_entity.pdbx_description
1 polymer ?
#
loop_
_entity_poly.entity_id
_entity_poly.type
_entity_poly.pdbx_seq_one_letter_code
_entity_poly.pdbx_strand_id
1 'polypeptide(L)'
;MAFPPNSMYNDGNFYFWMYPSVIQSGREWLLYFRNELKFWVYKEENHEINFDREVDLEVTDAVKAIGVPFEKEEKYNEAIANNFPGSIREIYKSKDKTIVIYTKGISEDLTREIDRDEPDGRRELEKLKQNYVAVFDADFNLLQKGIPVPAGLIFTTIITEDEEILALKHPDFFETEDDYVIYYKLKLLN
;
A
#
# COMPACT_ATOMS: atom_id res chain seq x y z
N MET A 1 -21.33 4.45 7.85
CA MET A 1 -20.38 5.41 7.25
C MET A 1 -20.27 5.04 5.79
N ALA A 2 -20.48 5.97 4.87
CA ALA A 2 -20.34 5.67 3.44
C ALA A 2 -18.85 5.54 3.09
N PHE A 3 -18.52 4.70 2.10
CA PHE A 3 -17.18 4.69 1.52
C PHE A 3 -16.92 6.03 0.81
N PRO A 4 -15.65 6.46 0.69
CA PRO A 4 -15.33 7.66 -0.04
C PRO A 4 -15.77 7.58 -1.51
N PRO A 5 -15.99 8.73 -2.18
CA PRO A 5 -16.36 8.76 -3.60
C PRO A 5 -15.40 7.93 -4.47
N ASN A 6 -15.96 7.27 -5.48
CA ASN A 6 -15.24 6.41 -6.44
C ASN A 6 -14.43 5.26 -5.85
N SER A 7 -14.53 4.97 -4.55
CA SER A 7 -13.93 3.76 -3.98
C SER A 7 -14.55 2.51 -4.59
N MET A 8 -13.70 1.50 -4.85
CA MET A 8 -14.15 0.20 -5.35
C MET A 8 -15.17 -0.47 -4.42
N TYR A 9 -15.14 -0.19 -3.11
CA TYR A 9 -16.09 -0.77 -2.15
C TYR A 9 -17.52 -0.20 -2.26
N ASN A 10 -17.75 0.80 -3.13
CA ASN A 10 -19.11 1.28 -3.43
C ASN A 10 -19.85 0.42 -4.48
N ASP A 11 -19.19 -0.56 -5.10
CA ASP A 11 -19.77 -1.32 -6.22
C ASP A 11 -20.69 -2.48 -5.79
N GLY A 12 -20.77 -2.76 -4.48
CA GLY A 12 -21.57 -3.84 -3.89
C GLY A 12 -20.91 -5.21 -3.89
N ASN A 13 -19.68 -5.33 -4.37
CA ASN A 13 -18.91 -6.57 -4.31
C ASN A 13 -18.26 -6.78 -2.92
N PHE A 14 -18.06 -8.05 -2.58
CA PHE A 14 -17.26 -8.51 -1.46
C PHE A 14 -15.78 -8.61 -1.86
N TYR A 15 -14.93 -7.97 -1.07
CA TYR A 15 -13.47 -7.90 -1.22
C TYR A 15 -12.71 -8.41 0.01
N PHE A 16 -13.42 -9.06 0.96
CA PHE A 16 -12.92 -9.54 2.26
C PHE A 16 -12.40 -8.46 3.23
N TRP A 17 -11.43 -7.64 2.82
CA TRP A 17 -10.81 -6.62 3.65
C TRP A 17 -11.15 -5.20 3.15
N MET A 18 -12.03 -4.52 3.88
CA MET A 18 -12.51 -3.16 3.57
C MET A 18 -12.21 -2.13 4.65
N TYR A 19 -11.25 -2.43 5.54
CA TYR A 19 -10.89 -1.52 6.62
C TYR A 19 -9.87 -0.48 6.12
N PRO A 20 -10.18 0.83 6.23
CA PRO A 20 -9.25 1.88 5.83
C PRO A 20 -8.17 2.08 6.90
N SER A 21 -7.04 2.59 6.45
CA SER A 21 -6.05 3.25 7.28
C SER A 21 -6.27 4.75 7.26
N VAL A 22 -6.04 5.42 8.38
CA VAL A 22 -6.20 6.88 8.53
C VAL A 22 -4.94 7.48 9.11
N ILE A 23 -4.46 8.55 8.50
CA ILE A 23 -3.29 9.33 8.95
C ILE A 23 -3.74 10.76 9.15
N GLN A 24 -3.57 11.26 10.37
CA GLN A 24 -3.85 12.66 10.69
C GLN A 24 -2.55 13.45 10.74
N SER A 25 -2.51 14.59 10.05
CA SER A 25 -1.42 15.57 10.13
C SER A 25 -2.01 16.97 10.29
N GLY A 26 -2.00 17.49 11.51
CA GLY A 26 -2.69 18.73 11.84
C GLY A 26 -4.19 18.65 11.57
N ARG A 27 -4.68 19.45 10.62
CA ARG A 27 -6.08 19.47 10.16
C ARG A 27 -6.30 18.70 8.86
N GLU A 28 -5.28 18.06 8.33
CA GLU A 28 -5.40 17.19 7.15
C GLU A 28 -5.52 15.74 7.61
N TRP A 29 -6.40 15.00 6.95
CA TRP A 29 -6.65 13.59 7.20
C TRP A 29 -6.52 12.83 5.88
N LEU A 30 -5.63 11.86 5.83
CA LEU A 30 -5.47 10.95 4.70
C LEU A 30 -6.14 9.63 5.04
N LEU A 31 -7.00 9.16 4.15
CA LEU A 31 -7.65 7.86 4.24
C LEU A 31 -7.26 7.03 3.05
N TYR A 32 -6.87 5.77 3.25
CA TYR A 32 -6.61 4.85 2.15
C TYR A 32 -7.06 3.43 2.48
N PHE A 33 -7.46 2.69 1.46
CA PHE A 33 -7.66 1.25 1.57
C PHE A 33 -6.46 0.54 0.95
N ARG A 34 -6.03 -0.54 1.58
CA ARG A 34 -4.82 -1.24 1.17
C ARG A 34 -4.81 -1.63 -0.31
N ASN A 35 -5.92 -2.14 -0.85
CA ASN A 35 -6.00 -2.64 -2.23
C ASN A 35 -6.51 -1.58 -3.24
N GLU A 36 -6.60 -0.31 -2.83
CA GLU A 36 -6.87 0.80 -3.73
C GLU A 36 -5.59 1.63 -3.86
N LEU A 37 -5.04 1.73 -5.07
CA LEU A 37 -3.86 2.56 -5.35
C LEU A 37 -4.23 4.04 -5.47
N LYS A 38 -4.97 4.51 -4.46
CA LYS A 38 -5.42 5.88 -4.26
C LYS A 38 -5.68 6.13 -2.78
N PHE A 39 -5.72 7.40 -2.43
CA PHE A 39 -6.10 7.85 -1.10
C PHE A 39 -6.99 9.09 -1.21
N TRP A 40 -7.76 9.35 -0.16
CA TRP A 40 -8.67 10.48 -0.07
C TRP A 40 -8.17 11.44 0.99
N VAL A 41 -8.18 12.72 0.65
CA VAL A 41 -7.81 13.82 1.53
C VAL A 41 -9.07 14.44 2.10
N TYR A 42 -9.06 14.64 3.40
CA TYR A 42 -10.09 15.37 4.13
C TYR A 42 -9.46 16.51 4.92
N LYS A 43 -10.24 17.56 5.13
CA LYS A 43 -9.86 18.72 5.93
C LYS A 43 -10.78 18.88 7.12
N GLU A 44 -10.19 19.16 8.27
CA GLU A 44 -10.91 19.48 9.49
C GLU A 44 -11.17 20.99 9.58
N GLU A 45 -12.44 21.37 9.46
CA GLU A 45 -12.91 22.75 9.51
C GLU A 45 -14.10 22.83 10.47
N ASN A 46 -14.09 23.77 11.42
CA ASN A 46 -15.18 23.95 12.39
C ASN A 46 -15.56 22.66 13.16
N HIS A 47 -14.56 21.83 13.50
CA HIS A 47 -14.75 20.52 14.15
C HIS A 47 -15.48 19.46 13.31
N GLU A 48 -15.59 19.67 12.00
CA GLU A 48 -16.12 18.71 11.04
C GLU A 48 -15.02 18.27 10.06
N ILE A 49 -15.01 16.99 9.70
CA ILE A 49 -14.07 16.42 8.73
C ILE A 49 -14.78 16.36 7.37
N ASN A 50 -14.31 17.18 6.43
CA ASN A 50 -14.91 17.35 5.12
C ASN A 50 -14.02 16.79 4.02
N PHE A 51 -14.61 16.11 3.05
CA PHE A 51 -13.89 15.59 1.88
C PHE A 51 -13.34 16.75 1.04
N ASP A 52 -12.05 16.69 0.70
CA ASP A 52 -11.38 17.67 -0.16
C ASP A 52 -11.15 17.11 -1.57
N ARG A 53 -10.44 15.98 -1.68
CA ARG A 53 -10.09 15.38 -2.98
C ARG A 53 -9.72 13.91 -2.90
N GLU A 54 -9.81 13.25 -4.05
CA GLU A 54 -9.21 11.94 -4.31
C GLU A 54 -7.84 12.14 -4.95
N VAL A 55 -6.86 11.33 -4.55
CA VAL A 55 -5.50 11.33 -5.10
C VAL A 55 -5.19 9.93 -5.61
N ASP A 56 -5.09 9.81 -6.93
CA ASP A 56 -4.72 8.57 -7.62
C ASP A 56 -3.19 8.46 -7.76
N LEU A 57 -2.61 7.29 -7.53
CA LEU A 57 -1.18 7.05 -7.76
C LEU A 57 -0.83 6.93 -9.26
N GLU A 58 -1.85 6.87 -10.11
CA GLU A 58 -1.79 6.74 -11.56
C GLU A 58 -0.98 5.51 -12.03
N VAL A 59 -1.11 4.39 -11.32
CA VAL A 59 -0.37 3.14 -11.60
C VAL A 59 -1.26 2.23 -12.45
N THR A 60 -1.22 2.42 -13.76
CA THR A 60 -2.13 1.73 -14.70
C THR A 60 -1.76 0.27 -14.95
N ASP A 61 -0.52 -0.13 -14.66
CA ASP A 61 0.01 -1.47 -14.86
C ASP A 61 -0.08 -2.36 -13.61
N ALA A 62 -0.80 -1.92 -12.57
CA ALA A 62 -1.02 -2.72 -11.37
C ALA A 62 -2.07 -3.81 -11.58
N VAL A 63 -1.85 -4.96 -10.93
CA VAL A 63 -2.83 -6.03 -10.79
C VAL A 63 -4.00 -5.51 -9.95
N LYS A 64 -5.21 -5.57 -10.50
CA LYS A 64 -6.42 -5.10 -9.82
C LYS A 64 -6.91 -6.16 -8.83
N ALA A 65 -7.46 -5.70 -7.72
CA ALA A 65 -8.17 -6.56 -6.79
C ALA A 65 -9.48 -7.04 -7.40
N ILE A 66 -9.75 -8.33 -7.22
CA ILE A 66 -10.97 -8.98 -7.71
C ILE A 66 -11.98 -9.02 -6.57
N GLY A 67 -13.20 -8.55 -6.87
CA GLY A 67 -14.36 -8.66 -6.00
C GLY A 67 -15.32 -9.71 -6.54
N VAL A 68 -16.10 -10.31 -5.65
CA VAL A 68 -17.20 -11.20 -6.03
C VAL A 68 -18.52 -10.55 -5.60
N PRO A 69 -19.64 -10.79 -6.30
CA PRO A 69 -20.95 -10.38 -5.79
C PRO A 69 -21.13 -10.87 -4.35
N PHE A 70 -21.72 -10.04 -3.48
CA PHE A 70 -21.81 -10.34 -2.06
C PHE A 70 -22.54 -11.66 -1.77
N GLU A 71 -23.51 -12.04 -2.61
CA GLU A 71 -24.24 -13.32 -2.51
C GLU A 71 -23.38 -14.55 -2.87
N LYS A 72 -22.13 -14.34 -3.30
CA LYS A 72 -21.16 -15.38 -3.66
C LYS A 72 -19.87 -15.26 -2.85
N GLU A 73 -19.94 -14.67 -1.64
CA GLU A 73 -18.77 -14.50 -0.78
C GLU A 73 -18.02 -15.83 -0.51
N GLU A 74 -18.72 -16.96 -0.51
CA GLU A 74 -18.14 -18.29 -0.32
C GLU A 74 -17.15 -18.68 -1.44
N LYS A 75 -17.25 -18.04 -2.61
CA LYS A 75 -16.38 -18.25 -3.77
C LYS A 75 -15.22 -17.27 -3.83
N TYR A 76 -15.12 -16.33 -2.88
CA TYR A 76 -14.08 -15.31 -2.88
C TYR A 76 -12.68 -15.92 -2.92
N ASN A 77 -12.40 -16.89 -2.04
CA ASN A 77 -11.09 -17.53 -1.94
C ASN A 77 -10.67 -18.25 -3.23
N GLU A 78 -11.63 -18.83 -3.97
CA GLU A 78 -11.38 -19.44 -5.28
C GLU A 78 -11.05 -18.36 -6.32
N ALA A 79 -11.82 -17.27 -6.35
CA ALA A 79 -11.64 -16.18 -7.30
C ALA A 79 -10.30 -15.44 -7.14
N ILE A 80 -9.75 -15.39 -5.92
CA ILE A 80 -8.49 -14.69 -5.62
C ILE A 80 -7.28 -15.62 -5.48
N ALA A 81 -7.40 -16.91 -5.78
CA ALA A 81 -6.35 -17.91 -5.52
C ALA A 81 -4.98 -17.48 -6.08
N ASN A 82 -4.96 -16.89 -7.28
CA ASN A 82 -3.78 -16.37 -7.97
C ASN A 82 -3.79 -14.83 -8.15
N ASN A 83 -4.69 -14.12 -7.46
CA ASN A 83 -4.77 -12.66 -7.54
C ASN A 83 -3.96 -12.03 -6.41
N PHE A 84 -2.83 -11.44 -6.76
CA PHE A 84 -2.01 -10.65 -5.84
C PHE A 84 -2.10 -9.19 -6.25
N PRO A 85 -3.10 -8.43 -5.77
CA PRO A 85 -3.33 -7.07 -6.23
C PRO A 85 -2.22 -6.11 -5.80
N GLY A 86 -2.09 -5.02 -6.55
CA GLY A 86 -1.35 -3.85 -6.11
C GLY A 86 -1.93 -3.30 -4.82
N SER A 87 -1.06 -2.79 -3.95
CA SER A 87 -1.49 -2.30 -2.65
C SER A 87 -0.66 -1.13 -2.15
N ILE A 88 -1.30 -0.19 -1.46
CA ILE A 88 -0.59 0.79 -0.63
C ILE A 88 -0.11 0.08 0.62
N ARG A 89 1.20 0.17 0.89
CA ARG A 89 1.85 -0.37 2.08
C ARG A 89 1.84 0.64 3.21
N GLU A 90 2.24 1.87 2.90
CA GLU A 90 2.33 2.95 3.87
C GLU A 90 2.28 4.32 3.17
N ILE A 91 1.78 5.33 3.87
CA ILE A 91 1.84 6.73 3.46
C ILE A 91 2.56 7.53 4.53
N TYR A 92 3.50 8.36 4.10
CA TYR A 92 4.32 9.22 4.96
C TYR A 92 4.05 10.67 4.59
N LYS A 93 3.56 11.45 5.55
CA LYS A 93 3.38 12.90 5.39
C LYS A 93 4.62 13.61 5.93
N SER A 94 5.38 14.21 5.02
CA SER A 94 6.49 15.11 5.34
C SER A 94 6.02 16.56 5.40
N LYS A 95 6.92 17.51 5.67
CA LYS A 95 6.58 18.95 5.72
C LYS A 95 6.11 19.50 4.37
N ASP A 96 6.74 19.08 3.29
CA ASP A 96 6.54 19.62 1.94
C ASP A 96 6.07 18.57 0.92
N LYS A 97 6.01 17.29 1.32
CA LYS A 97 5.74 16.15 0.43
C LYS A 97 4.90 15.09 1.10
N THR A 98 4.22 14.29 0.28
CA THR A 98 3.60 13.03 0.70
C THR A 98 4.29 11.89 -0.05
N ILE A 99 4.77 10.89 0.67
CA ILE A 99 5.48 9.74 0.12
C ILE A 99 4.60 8.51 0.32
N VAL A 100 4.30 7.80 -0.76
CA VAL A 100 3.47 6.60 -0.73
C VAL A 100 4.31 5.40 -1.16
N ILE A 101 4.42 4.40 -0.29
CA ILE A 101 5.02 3.12 -0.62
C ILE A 101 3.92 2.17 -1.06
N TYR A 102 4.08 1.57 -2.23
CA TYR A 102 3.06 0.69 -2.82
C TYR A 102 3.68 -0.50 -3.58
N THR A 103 2.87 -1.51 -3.87
CA THR A 103 3.20 -2.61 -4.77
C THR A 103 2.32 -2.55 -6.01
N LYS A 104 2.82 -3.03 -7.15
CA LYS A 104 2.00 -3.24 -8.37
C LYS A 104 1.21 -4.55 -8.35
N GLY A 105 1.43 -5.39 -7.33
CA GLY A 105 0.93 -6.75 -7.29
C GLY A 105 1.81 -7.72 -8.06
N ILE A 106 1.39 -8.97 -8.14
CA ILE A 106 2.08 -10.04 -8.87
C ILE A 106 1.09 -10.63 -9.87
N SER A 107 1.48 -10.73 -11.14
CA SER A 107 0.61 -11.28 -12.17
C SER A 107 0.35 -12.78 -11.95
N GLU A 108 -0.81 -13.24 -12.42
CA GLU A 108 -1.16 -14.66 -12.37
C GLU A 108 -0.13 -15.53 -13.10
N ASP A 109 0.40 -15.06 -14.24
CA ASP A 109 1.44 -15.75 -15.01
C ASP A 109 2.69 -16.08 -14.18
N LEU A 110 3.06 -15.22 -13.22
CA LEU A 110 4.23 -15.41 -12.36
C LEU A 110 3.94 -16.29 -11.13
N THR A 111 2.67 -16.53 -10.81
CA THR A 111 2.27 -17.22 -9.56
C THR A 111 1.62 -18.57 -9.80
N ARG A 112 1.22 -18.88 -11.04
CA ARG A 112 0.48 -20.09 -11.42
C ARG A 112 1.18 -21.40 -11.03
N GLU A 113 2.50 -21.43 -11.05
CA GLU A 113 3.30 -22.62 -10.73
C GLU A 113 3.80 -22.64 -9.27
N ILE A 114 3.51 -21.59 -8.49
CA ILE A 114 3.99 -21.45 -7.12
C ILE A 114 2.97 -22.02 -6.14
N ASP A 115 3.34 -23.07 -5.41
CA ASP A 115 2.54 -23.59 -4.31
C ASP A 115 2.67 -22.70 -3.07
N ARG A 116 1.68 -21.82 -2.87
CA ARG A 116 1.62 -20.87 -1.76
C ARG A 116 1.33 -21.51 -0.39
N ASP A 117 0.91 -22.76 -0.35
CA ASP A 117 0.63 -23.46 0.91
C ASP A 117 1.92 -24.06 1.50
N GLU A 118 2.91 -24.31 0.66
CA GLU A 118 4.24 -24.77 1.04
C GLU A 118 5.20 -23.61 1.45
N PRO A 119 6.09 -23.80 2.43
CA PRO A 119 7.05 -22.77 2.87
C PRO A 119 7.94 -22.22 1.76
N ASP A 120 8.35 -23.05 0.80
CA ASP A 120 9.23 -22.64 -0.29
C ASP A 120 8.49 -21.78 -1.31
N GLY A 121 7.26 -22.12 -1.67
CA GLY A 121 6.48 -21.27 -2.56
C GLY A 121 6.08 -19.94 -1.92
N ARG A 122 5.85 -19.91 -0.59
CA ARG A 122 5.70 -18.63 0.13
C ARG A 122 6.94 -17.75 0.03
N ARG A 123 8.14 -18.34 0.12
CA ARG A 123 9.41 -17.61 -0.05
C ARG A 123 9.60 -17.10 -1.48
N GLU A 124 9.28 -17.91 -2.49
CA GLU A 124 9.33 -17.46 -3.89
C GLU A 124 8.34 -16.31 -4.16
N LEU A 125 7.12 -16.38 -3.61
CA LEU A 125 6.17 -15.25 -3.68
C LEU A 125 6.71 -13.98 -3.02
N GLU A 126 7.40 -14.10 -1.87
CA GLU A 126 8.00 -12.95 -1.20
C GLU A 126 9.10 -12.30 -2.07
N LYS A 127 9.93 -13.10 -2.75
CA LYS A 127 10.97 -12.60 -3.66
C LYS A 127 10.41 -11.85 -4.87
N LEU A 128 9.20 -12.19 -5.30
CA LEU A 128 8.50 -11.49 -6.40
C LEU A 128 7.90 -10.15 -5.98
N LYS A 129 7.76 -9.87 -4.67
CA LYS A 129 7.19 -8.61 -4.19
C LYS A 129 8.18 -7.47 -4.37
N GLN A 130 7.89 -6.59 -5.30
CA GLN A 130 8.59 -5.32 -5.47
C GLN A 130 7.76 -4.16 -4.92
N ASN A 131 8.38 -3.40 -4.00
CA ASN A 131 7.82 -2.14 -3.51
C ASN A 131 8.34 -0.98 -4.37
N TYR A 132 7.49 0.02 -4.55
CA TYR A 132 7.75 1.24 -5.28
C TYR A 132 7.34 2.45 -4.44
N VAL A 133 7.91 3.60 -4.75
CA VAL A 133 7.54 4.89 -4.17
C VAL A 133 6.85 5.77 -5.19
N ALA A 134 5.78 6.43 -4.76
CA ALA A 134 5.22 7.61 -5.37
C ALA A 134 5.41 8.81 -4.45
N VAL A 135 5.78 9.96 -5.01
CA VAL A 135 6.04 11.20 -4.29
C VAL A 135 5.10 12.26 -4.83
N PHE A 136 4.41 12.93 -3.92
CA PHE A 136 3.53 14.05 -4.18
C PHE A 136 4.05 15.30 -3.49
N ASP A 137 3.76 16.47 -4.04
CA ASP A 137 4.00 17.74 -3.35
C ASP A 137 2.97 17.97 -2.21
N ALA A 138 3.07 19.13 -1.56
CA ALA A 138 2.17 19.52 -0.47
C ALA A 138 0.70 19.63 -0.89
N ASP A 139 0.44 19.95 -2.17
CA ASP A 139 -0.90 20.07 -2.75
C ASP A 139 -1.43 18.75 -3.35
N PHE A 140 -0.68 17.67 -3.12
CA PHE A 140 -0.94 16.31 -3.61
C PHE A 140 -0.86 16.17 -5.14
N ASN A 141 -0.08 17.02 -5.82
CA ASN A 141 0.27 16.78 -7.22
C ASN A 141 1.37 15.73 -7.29
N LEU A 142 1.22 14.75 -8.18
CA LEU A 142 2.20 13.70 -8.37
C LEU A 142 3.50 14.28 -8.97
N LEU A 143 4.60 14.19 -8.22
CA LEU A 143 5.93 14.58 -8.67
C LEU A 143 6.66 13.44 -9.38
N GLN A 144 6.60 12.24 -8.82
CA GLN A 144 7.25 11.05 -9.36
C GLN A 144 6.55 9.78 -8.88
N LYS A 145 6.55 8.72 -9.70
CA LYS A 145 6.08 7.37 -9.31
C LYS A 145 6.98 6.28 -9.86
N GLY A 146 6.87 5.08 -9.28
CA GLY A 146 7.57 3.90 -9.75
C GLY A 146 9.05 3.85 -9.37
N ILE A 147 9.47 4.59 -8.34
CA ILE A 147 10.85 4.52 -7.84
C ILE A 147 11.01 3.17 -7.11
N PRO A 148 11.88 2.26 -7.55
CA PRO A 148 12.03 0.96 -6.90
C PRO A 148 12.63 1.10 -5.50
N VAL A 149 12.05 0.41 -4.54
CA VAL A 149 12.56 0.34 -3.16
C VAL A 149 13.41 -0.92 -3.00
N PRO A 150 14.51 -0.89 -2.23
CA PRO A 150 15.24 -2.10 -1.91
C PRO A 150 14.34 -3.19 -1.31
N ALA A 151 14.57 -4.43 -1.71
CA ALA A 151 13.83 -5.58 -1.20
C ALA A 151 14.21 -5.91 0.26
N GLY A 152 13.42 -6.77 0.90
CA GLY A 152 13.69 -7.21 2.28
C GLY A 152 13.43 -6.14 3.35
N LEU A 153 12.58 -5.16 3.07
CA LEU A 153 12.24 -4.09 3.99
C LEU A 153 10.81 -4.23 4.51
N ILE A 154 10.65 -4.11 5.83
CA ILE A 154 9.36 -3.97 6.51
C ILE A 154 9.20 -2.50 6.89
N PHE A 155 8.22 -1.83 6.28
CA PHE A 155 8.00 -0.40 6.50
C PHE A 155 7.34 -0.14 7.86
N THR A 156 7.86 0.84 8.60
CA THR A 156 7.25 1.33 9.84
C THR A 156 6.45 2.61 9.55
N THR A 157 5.68 3.11 10.49
CA THR A 157 4.99 4.41 10.36
C THR A 157 5.89 5.62 10.71
N ILE A 158 7.20 5.41 10.91
CA ILE A 158 8.09 6.41 11.51
C ILE A 158 8.88 7.17 10.43
N ILE A 159 8.82 8.49 10.51
CA ILE A 159 9.71 9.43 9.81
C ILE A 159 10.60 10.10 10.87
N THR A 160 11.90 10.18 10.61
CA THR A 160 12.86 10.87 11.49
C THR A 160 12.78 12.40 11.33
N GLU A 161 13.41 13.15 12.22
CA GLU A 161 13.51 14.62 12.12
C GLU A 161 14.22 15.08 10.83
N ASP A 162 15.09 14.23 10.28
CA ASP A 162 15.82 14.46 9.02
C ASP A 162 15.03 14.03 7.76
N GLU A 163 13.73 13.76 7.92
CA GLU A 163 12.80 13.32 6.85
C GLU A 163 13.20 11.97 6.23
N GLU A 164 13.76 11.06 7.05
CA GLU A 164 14.10 9.70 6.63
C GLU A 164 13.00 8.73 7.08
N ILE A 165 12.63 7.80 6.21
CA ILE A 165 11.70 6.72 6.56
C ILE A 165 12.49 5.62 7.26
N LEU A 166 12.03 5.21 8.44
CA LEU A 166 12.62 4.08 9.15
C LEU A 166 11.98 2.77 8.67
N ALA A 167 12.79 1.84 8.18
CA ALA A 167 12.34 0.51 7.75
C ALA A 167 13.11 -0.58 8.50
N LEU A 168 12.42 -1.62 8.92
CA LEU A 168 13.02 -2.78 9.57
C LEU A 168 13.58 -3.75 8.52
N LYS A 169 14.76 -4.31 8.75
CA LYS A 169 15.31 -5.42 7.96
C LYS A 169 14.41 -6.65 8.12
N HIS A 170 13.99 -7.27 7.02
CA HIS A 170 13.23 -8.52 7.05
C HIS A 170 14.20 -9.71 7.24
N PRO A 171 14.28 -10.33 8.43
CA PRO A 171 15.29 -11.36 8.71
C PRO A 171 15.15 -12.56 7.77
N ASP A 172 13.93 -13.06 7.57
CA ASP A 172 13.69 -14.22 6.70
C ASP A 172 14.02 -13.97 5.22
N PHE A 173 13.93 -12.73 4.76
CA PHE A 173 14.29 -12.39 3.38
C PHE A 173 15.80 -12.48 3.16
N PHE A 174 16.59 -12.08 4.15
CA PHE A 174 18.05 -12.12 4.07
C PHE A 174 18.64 -13.46 4.52
N GLU A 175 17.82 -14.36 5.06
CA GLU A 175 18.25 -15.67 5.58
C GLU A 175 19.39 -15.54 6.62
N THR A 176 19.34 -14.48 7.43
CA THR A 176 20.33 -14.19 8.48
C THR A 176 19.68 -14.11 9.85
N GLU A 177 20.26 -14.77 10.83
CA GLU A 177 20.02 -14.47 12.25
C GLU A 177 20.97 -13.35 12.68
N ASP A 178 20.43 -12.19 13.01
CA ASP A 178 21.18 -11.08 13.59
C ASP A 178 20.97 -11.06 15.10
N ASP A 179 22.03 -10.79 15.87
CA ASP A 179 21.95 -10.63 17.33
C ASP A 179 21.11 -9.41 17.77
N TYR A 180 20.76 -8.53 16.83
CA TYR A 180 20.07 -7.27 17.07
C TYR A 180 19.01 -6.98 16.00
N VAL A 181 17.99 -6.19 16.39
CA VAL A 181 17.01 -5.64 15.46
C VAL A 181 17.67 -4.55 14.62
N ILE A 182 17.72 -4.74 13.29
CA ILE A 182 18.37 -3.81 12.37
C ILE A 182 17.33 -2.94 11.67
N TYR A 183 17.51 -1.61 11.77
CA TYR A 183 16.74 -0.64 11.01
C TYR A 183 17.60 0.02 9.93
N TYR A 184 16.99 0.23 8.77
CA TYR A 184 17.49 1.05 7.69
C TYR A 184 16.79 2.42 7.69
N LYS A 185 17.56 3.44 7.35
CA LYS A 185 17.04 4.78 7.07
C LYS A 185 16.96 4.96 5.57
N LEU A 186 15.76 5.19 5.06
CA LEU A 186 15.51 5.45 3.65
C LEU A 186 15.35 6.95 3.45
N LYS A 187 16.15 7.51 2.54
CA LYS A 187 16.10 8.93 2.19
C LYS A 187 15.81 9.07 0.71
N LEU A 188 14.85 9.92 0.37
CA LEU A 188 14.67 10.34 -1.02
C LEU A 188 15.83 11.25 -1.43
N LEU A 189 16.55 10.85 -2.47
CA LEU A 189 17.57 11.67 -3.10
C LEU A 189 16.93 12.45 -4.25
N ASN A 190 17.33 13.71 -4.40
CA ASN A 190 16.83 14.62 -5.43
C ASN A 190 17.13 14.13 -6.85
#